data_AF-A0A143B3C2-F1
#
_entry.id   AF-A0A143B3C2-F1
#
_cell.length_a   1.000
_cell.length_b   1.000
_cell.length_c   1.000
_cell.angle_alpha   90.00
_cell.angle_beta   90.00
_cell.angle_gamma   90.00
#
_symmetry.space_group_name_H-M   'P 1'
#
loop_
_entity.id
_entity.type
_entity.pdbx_description
1 polymer ?
#
loop_
_entity_poly.entity_id
_entity_poly.type
_entity_poly.pdbx_seq_one_letter_code
_entity_poly.pdbx_strand_id
1 'polypeptide(L)'
;MKRFQIPILVGLLIITLSLLVGCGSSSDVKTAANAQPAAITTLSDSFVTTDFVAAVQQGSVNEKVVLIDTRSAAEYAAGHIEGAINVQHGDYIRTRTVAGATSDVKYLIVNEQEFVDLVNSLGITPDTTVVVYDNDISFGWAPRLAWTLQYYGHARAFSVDGGIQKWQLIDGRPLVTTPTLPTPNTTSYVISGQRSILASKEELSAAVGNSSFVVLDARVPGEYAGVTNATWDAYRLGHIPGAIFIDWADVLKDNAAGVWLADGSRPVKVLKSETELRNYFAARGVTADTTIIAHCEGGIRSSFITQVLLGLGYTVKNYDGSWNDWGKQTDGTAFPVENTTATLEALRDPTAAISDYFASTDELATELAANPATTKIIDIRSAALYAAGHIPGAINVSANALTVDRADGVQRLLPSQAEFIALANSLGIVDGDRVIVYDADSSSSAARVAWSFVYYGHDARALDGGYKKWTGESKSTETTVNTPVATSSFTIVGNDGSLALAADVLAAISDPAAVINDTRQATEYLQSVPRTDGLNPGHVPGAIWLEWSDLLTYDAATGAKVLKDADSLFYQFLAAGITPDKRVITYCQSGYRSGFSALVLKSLGYPEVQNYDGSWREWGKYNITDPTNFPVE
;
A
#
# COMPACT_ATOMS: atom_id res chain seq x y z
N MET A 1 -28.26 61.02 29.04
CA MET A 1 -27.77 60.92 30.43
C MET A 1 -28.58 59.85 31.17
N LYS A 2 -27.86 58.90 31.79
CA LYS A 2 -28.23 57.98 32.90
C LYS A 2 -29.49 57.09 32.85
N ARG A 3 -29.21 55.78 32.72
CA ARG A 3 -29.65 54.57 33.46
C ARG A 3 -30.97 54.55 34.28
N PHE A 4 -31.57 53.34 34.27
CA PHE A 4 -32.27 52.54 35.31
C PHE A 4 -33.74 52.21 34.91
N GLN A 5 -34.38 51.04 35.11
CA GLN A 5 -34.09 49.68 35.62
C GLN A 5 -35.33 48.78 35.27
N ILE A 6 -35.12 47.51 34.85
CA ILE A 6 -35.75 46.18 35.19
C ILE A 6 -37.15 46.14 35.90
N PRO A 7 -38.05 45.09 35.86
CA PRO A 7 -38.05 43.74 35.22
C PRO A 7 -39.33 43.26 34.46
N ILE A 8 -39.12 42.10 33.82
CA ILE A 8 -39.97 40.97 33.35
C ILE A 8 -41.33 40.73 34.05
N LEU A 9 -42.39 40.43 33.27
CA LEU A 9 -43.33 39.31 33.54
C LEU A 9 -44.10 38.86 32.27
N VAL A 10 -44.37 37.56 32.23
CA VAL A 10 -44.92 36.71 31.14
C VAL A 10 -46.46 36.81 31.06
N GLY A 11 -47.04 36.67 29.86
CA GLY A 11 -48.49 36.44 29.70
C GLY A 11 -48.95 36.10 28.29
N LEU A 12 -49.44 34.87 28.12
CA LEU A 12 -50.04 34.21 26.96
C LEU A 12 -51.06 35.04 26.14
N LEU A 13 -51.15 34.74 24.84
CA LEU A 13 -52.40 34.90 24.07
C LEU A 13 -52.61 33.77 23.05
N ILE A 14 -53.75 33.10 23.15
CA ILE A 14 -54.28 32.11 22.21
C ILE A 14 -55.33 32.78 21.31
N ILE A 15 -55.06 32.72 19.99
CA ILE A 15 -55.94 32.45 18.84
C ILE A 15 -57.29 33.18 18.74
N THR A 16 -57.48 33.90 17.63
CA THR A 16 -58.68 33.76 16.78
C THR A 16 -58.32 33.98 15.30
N LEU A 17 -58.79 33.04 14.49
CA LEU A 17 -58.56 32.87 13.05
C LEU A 17 -59.69 33.58 12.27
N SER A 18 -59.36 34.23 11.15
CA SER A 18 -60.35 34.60 10.13
C SER A 18 -59.72 34.51 8.75
N LEU A 19 -60.36 33.68 7.92
CA LEU A 19 -60.01 33.29 6.56
C LEU A 19 -60.12 34.46 5.57
N LEU A 20 -59.20 34.50 4.60
CA LEU A 20 -59.48 34.97 3.24
C LEU A 20 -58.57 34.24 2.23
N VAL A 21 -59.22 33.68 1.23
CA VAL A 21 -58.68 32.85 0.14
C VAL A 21 -57.99 33.74 -0.89
N GLY A 22 -56.80 33.34 -1.35
CA GLY A 22 -56.11 33.95 -2.49
C GLY A 22 -55.06 33.00 -3.06
N CYS A 23 -55.27 32.58 -4.31
CA CYS A 23 -54.49 31.61 -5.07
C CYS A 23 -53.02 31.98 -5.30
N GLY A 24 -52.15 30.95 -5.33
CA GLY A 24 -51.20 30.80 -6.43
C GLY A 24 -49.71 30.83 -6.12
N SER A 25 -49.13 29.62 -6.05
CA SER A 25 -47.75 29.22 -6.39
C SER A 25 -46.59 29.64 -5.48
N SER A 26 -46.34 28.75 -4.51
CA SER A 26 -45.04 28.15 -4.13
C SER A 26 -43.85 29.08 -3.91
N SER A 27 -43.76 29.62 -2.70
CA SER A 27 -42.49 29.93 -2.06
C SER A 27 -42.66 29.77 -0.54
N ASP A 28 -42.50 28.55 -0.02
CA ASP A 28 -42.41 28.29 1.42
C ASP A 28 -41.22 27.35 1.62
N VAL A 29 -40.09 27.86 2.12
CA VAL A 29 -39.85 28.00 3.56
C VAL A 29 -40.27 26.71 4.26
N LYS A 30 -39.40 25.69 4.12
CA LYS A 30 -39.48 24.48 4.93
C LYS A 30 -39.34 24.88 6.39
N THR A 31 -40.45 24.81 7.10
CA THR A 31 -40.50 24.53 8.54
C THR A 31 -39.42 23.52 8.90
N ALA A 32 -38.65 23.83 9.95
CA ALA A 32 -37.69 22.92 10.57
C ALA A 32 -38.41 21.62 10.97
N ALA A 33 -38.43 20.66 10.04
CA ALA A 33 -38.63 19.27 10.38
C ALA A 33 -37.43 18.88 11.24
N ASN A 34 -37.71 18.33 12.43
CA ASN A 34 -36.74 17.60 13.23
C ASN A 34 -35.84 16.80 12.29
N ALA A 35 -34.56 17.20 12.19
CA ALA A 35 -33.56 16.39 11.54
C ALA A 35 -33.56 15.05 12.30
N GLN A 36 -34.00 13.98 11.64
CA GLN A 36 -33.63 12.66 12.12
C GLN A 36 -32.11 12.62 12.23
N PRO A 37 -31.54 12.08 13.32
CA PRO A 37 -30.11 11.86 13.37
C PRO A 37 -29.70 11.02 12.16
N ALA A 38 -28.65 11.45 11.47
CA ALA A 38 -28.11 10.75 10.31
C ALA A 38 -27.92 9.27 10.67
N ALA A 39 -28.37 8.36 9.80
CA ALA A 39 -28.11 6.93 9.97
C ALA A 39 -26.60 6.75 10.18
N ILE A 40 -26.20 6.24 11.33
CA ILE A 40 -24.79 6.05 11.68
C ILE A 40 -24.34 4.82 10.88
N THR A 41 -23.81 5.07 9.68
CA THR A 41 -23.57 4.04 8.66
C THR A 41 -22.35 3.18 8.99
N THR A 42 -22.52 1.87 8.94
CA THR A 42 -21.42 0.94 8.72
C THR A 42 -20.73 1.28 7.38
N LEU A 43 -19.39 1.13 7.32
CA LEU A 43 -18.63 1.34 6.08
C LEU A 43 -18.90 0.19 5.08
N SER A 44 -19.14 -1.01 5.63
CA SER A 44 -19.58 -2.22 4.94
C SER A 44 -20.12 -3.21 5.96
N ASP A 45 -20.48 -4.44 5.54
CA ASP A 45 -20.88 -5.53 6.44
C ASP A 45 -19.75 -6.03 7.37
N SER A 46 -18.52 -5.51 7.21
CA SER A 46 -17.35 -5.92 7.99
C SER A 46 -16.63 -4.78 8.70
N PHE A 47 -16.87 -3.52 8.32
CA PHE A 47 -16.14 -2.37 8.85
C PHE A 47 -17.06 -1.23 9.30
N VAL A 48 -16.64 -0.52 10.34
CA VAL A 48 -17.23 0.73 10.84
C VAL A 48 -16.19 1.84 10.86
N THR A 49 -16.64 3.08 10.85
CA THR A 49 -15.76 4.25 10.97
C THR A 49 -15.49 4.60 12.44
N THR A 50 -14.46 5.40 12.70
CA THR A 50 -14.26 6.02 14.02
C THR A 50 -15.40 6.95 14.43
N ASP A 51 -16.16 7.51 13.48
CA ASP A 51 -17.37 8.29 13.77
C ASP A 51 -18.51 7.43 14.32
N PHE A 52 -18.66 6.19 13.84
CA PHE A 52 -19.58 5.23 14.44
C PHE A 52 -19.23 5.01 15.92
N VAL A 53 -17.96 4.76 16.23
CA VAL A 53 -17.48 4.54 17.60
C VAL A 53 -17.74 5.77 18.48
N ALA A 54 -17.53 6.98 17.95
CA ALA A 54 -17.83 8.20 18.67
C ALA A 54 -19.34 8.38 18.95
N ALA A 55 -20.20 8.00 18.00
CA ALA A 55 -21.64 8.06 18.19
C ALA A 55 -22.13 7.06 19.25
N VAL A 56 -21.48 5.89 19.35
CA VAL A 56 -21.69 4.94 20.46
C VAL A 56 -21.38 5.60 21.80
N GLN A 57 -20.22 6.25 21.94
CA GLN A 57 -19.84 6.94 23.18
C GLN A 57 -20.78 8.09 23.56
N GLN A 58 -21.38 8.74 22.55
CA GLN A 58 -22.36 9.81 22.76
C GLN A 58 -23.77 9.29 23.08
N GLY A 59 -23.99 7.97 23.14
CA GLY A 59 -25.31 7.38 23.34
C GLY A 59 -26.27 7.64 22.19
N SER A 60 -25.76 7.95 20.99
CA SER A 60 -26.56 8.21 19.79
C SER A 60 -26.94 6.93 19.04
N VAL A 61 -26.42 5.78 19.48
CA VAL A 61 -26.69 4.45 18.94
C VAL A 61 -27.66 3.72 19.88
N ASN A 62 -28.89 3.45 19.41
CA ASN A 62 -29.97 2.84 20.20
C ASN A 62 -29.88 1.30 20.29
N GLU A 63 -28.69 0.77 20.52
CA GLU A 63 -28.43 -0.68 20.63
C GLU A 63 -27.25 -0.93 21.56
N LYS A 64 -27.17 -2.16 22.09
CA LYS A 64 -26.07 -2.58 22.96
C LYS A 64 -24.82 -2.81 22.09
N VAL A 65 -23.79 -1.98 22.30
CA VAL A 65 -22.49 -2.13 21.66
C VAL A 65 -21.45 -2.58 22.69
N VAL A 66 -20.65 -3.58 22.33
CA VAL A 66 -19.44 -3.99 23.06
C VAL A 66 -18.23 -3.60 22.22
N LEU A 67 -17.40 -2.70 22.75
CA LEU A 67 -16.17 -2.26 22.11
C LEU A 67 -14.99 -3.11 22.63
N ILE A 68 -14.18 -3.64 21.73
CA ILE A 68 -13.06 -4.55 22.05
C ILE A 68 -11.75 -3.98 21.50
N ASP A 69 -10.76 -3.89 22.36
CA ASP A 69 -9.37 -3.57 22.02
C ASP A 69 -8.55 -4.88 22.01
N THR A 70 -8.02 -5.26 20.84
CA THR A 70 -7.23 -6.50 20.70
C THR A 70 -5.73 -6.32 20.91
N ARG A 71 -5.26 -5.11 21.24
CA ARG A 71 -3.84 -4.84 21.48
C ARG A 71 -3.36 -5.50 22.78
N SER A 72 -2.06 -5.48 23.03
CA SER A 72 -1.51 -6.01 24.28
C SER A 72 -2.06 -5.27 25.51
N ALA A 73 -2.08 -5.93 26.67
CA ALA A 73 -2.48 -5.25 27.92
C ALA A 73 -1.64 -4.00 28.22
N ALA A 74 -0.37 -3.99 27.80
CA ALA A 74 0.50 -2.83 27.97
C ALA A 74 0.05 -1.65 27.10
N GLU A 75 -0.26 -1.89 25.81
CA GLU A 75 -0.79 -0.86 24.90
C GLU A 75 -2.16 -0.36 25.36
N TYR A 76 -3.05 -1.26 25.79
CA TYR A 76 -4.35 -0.90 26.35
C TYR A 76 -4.24 -0.02 27.60
N ALA A 77 -3.36 -0.39 28.53
CA ALA A 77 -3.13 0.37 29.77
C ALA A 77 -2.50 1.74 29.51
N ALA A 78 -1.66 1.87 28.47
CA ALA A 78 -1.08 3.14 28.06
C ALA A 78 -2.14 4.13 27.53
N GLY A 79 -3.23 3.62 26.96
CA GLY A 79 -4.39 4.40 26.56
C GLY A 79 -5.27 3.64 25.57
N HIS A 80 -6.58 3.67 25.77
CA HIS A 80 -7.57 2.99 24.93
C HIS A 80 -8.82 3.87 24.72
N ILE A 81 -9.65 3.48 23.76
CA ILE A 81 -10.94 4.14 23.52
C ILE A 81 -11.89 3.86 24.70
N GLU A 82 -12.51 4.89 25.26
CA GLU A 82 -13.41 4.77 26.42
C GLU A 82 -14.53 3.73 26.17
N GLY A 83 -14.74 2.85 27.16
CA GLY A 83 -15.68 1.74 27.09
C GLY A 83 -15.12 0.45 26.46
N ALA A 84 -13.89 0.47 25.93
CA ALA A 84 -13.28 -0.72 25.32
C ALA A 84 -12.84 -1.75 26.38
N ILE A 85 -13.13 -3.03 26.13
CA ILE A 85 -12.63 -4.17 26.90
C ILE A 85 -11.39 -4.73 26.19
N ASN A 86 -10.32 -5.00 26.93
CA ASN A 86 -9.12 -5.63 26.36
C ASN A 86 -9.33 -7.15 26.19
N VAL A 87 -9.14 -7.66 24.96
CA VAL A 87 -9.20 -9.09 24.63
C VAL A 87 -7.91 -9.46 23.91
N GLN A 88 -7.06 -10.25 24.53
CA GLN A 88 -5.74 -10.57 23.99
C GLN A 88 -5.82 -11.69 22.95
N HIS A 89 -4.81 -11.76 22.08
CA HIS A 89 -4.76 -12.75 21.00
C HIS A 89 -4.96 -14.19 21.52
N GLY A 90 -4.35 -14.51 22.67
CA GLY A 90 -4.47 -15.82 23.31
C GLY A 90 -5.88 -16.20 23.77
N ASP A 91 -6.82 -15.25 23.86
CA ASP A 91 -8.19 -15.53 24.27
C ASP A 91 -8.98 -16.21 23.15
N TYR A 92 -8.68 -15.90 21.87
CA TYR A 92 -9.46 -16.32 20.70
C TYR A 92 -8.70 -17.12 19.65
N ILE A 93 -7.43 -17.45 19.88
CA ILE A 93 -6.65 -18.38 19.02
C ILE A 93 -5.97 -19.48 19.83
N ARG A 94 -5.67 -20.62 19.18
CA ARG A 94 -5.09 -21.82 19.80
C ARG A 94 -3.98 -22.42 18.95
N THR A 95 -3.05 -23.07 19.62
CA THR A 95 -2.11 -24.01 19.02
C THR A 95 -2.66 -25.42 19.23
N ARG A 96 -2.78 -26.22 18.16
CA ARG A 96 -3.30 -27.60 18.25
C ARG A 96 -2.51 -28.55 17.36
N THR A 97 -2.46 -29.81 17.77
CA THR A 97 -2.01 -30.90 16.90
C THR A 97 -3.05 -31.15 15.81
N VAL A 98 -2.63 -31.09 14.56
CA VAL A 98 -3.47 -31.35 13.38
C VAL A 98 -2.99 -32.62 12.70
N ALA A 99 -3.92 -33.50 12.31
CA ALA A 99 -3.58 -34.76 11.65
C ALA A 99 -2.76 -34.52 10.37
N GLY A 100 -1.65 -35.25 10.21
CA GLY A 100 -0.78 -35.15 9.03
C GLY A 100 0.27 -34.02 9.07
N ALA A 101 0.18 -33.09 10.02
CA ALA A 101 1.17 -32.03 10.22
C ALA A 101 2.42 -32.56 10.94
N THR A 102 3.61 -32.06 10.57
CA THR A 102 4.90 -32.41 11.19
C THR A 102 5.08 -31.89 12.62
N SER A 103 4.33 -30.85 13.01
CA SER A 103 4.29 -30.28 14.35
C SER A 103 2.99 -29.48 14.56
N ASP A 104 2.79 -28.93 15.76
CA ASP A 104 1.56 -28.23 16.10
C ASP A 104 1.30 -27.01 15.19
N VAL A 105 0.03 -26.83 14.84
CA VAL A 105 -0.47 -25.71 14.04
C VAL A 105 -0.88 -24.59 14.98
N LYS A 106 -0.30 -23.41 14.79
CA LYS A 106 -0.53 -22.21 15.60
C LYS A 106 -1.67 -21.38 15.01
N TYR A 107 -2.28 -20.57 15.88
CA TYR A 107 -3.27 -19.53 15.54
C TYR A 107 -4.64 -20.00 15.02
N LEU A 108 -4.95 -21.29 15.15
CA LEU A 108 -6.27 -21.82 14.84
C LEU A 108 -7.35 -21.14 15.68
N ILE A 109 -8.55 -20.96 15.15
CA ILE A 109 -9.66 -20.38 15.93
C ILE A 109 -10.00 -21.25 17.15
N VAL A 110 -10.54 -20.65 18.19
CA VAL A 110 -11.23 -21.35 19.29
C VAL A 110 -12.28 -22.34 18.76
N ASN A 111 -12.55 -23.43 19.49
CA ASN A 111 -13.68 -24.32 19.20
C ASN A 111 -15.01 -23.73 19.71
N GLU A 112 -16.14 -24.40 19.47
CA GLU A 112 -17.46 -23.89 19.85
C GLU A 112 -17.61 -23.58 21.35
N GLN A 113 -17.10 -24.46 22.22
CA GLN A 113 -17.19 -24.24 23.67
C GLN A 113 -16.31 -23.07 24.10
N GLU A 114 -15.07 -23.03 23.64
CA GLU A 114 -14.13 -21.94 23.91
C GLU A 114 -14.67 -20.59 23.40
N PHE A 115 -15.34 -20.57 22.25
CA PHE A 115 -16.02 -19.40 21.71
C PHE A 115 -17.17 -18.95 22.62
N VAL A 116 -18.06 -19.88 23.01
CA VAL A 116 -19.20 -19.59 23.90
C VAL A 116 -18.71 -19.04 25.24
N ASP A 117 -17.65 -19.61 25.79
CA ASP A 117 -17.05 -19.14 27.05
C ASP A 117 -16.51 -17.72 26.90
N LEU A 118 -15.79 -17.42 25.80
CA LEU A 118 -15.28 -16.09 25.51
C LEU A 118 -16.41 -15.06 25.42
N VAL A 119 -17.41 -15.26 24.57
CA VAL A 119 -18.48 -14.27 24.36
C VAL A 119 -19.35 -14.08 25.62
N ASN A 120 -19.56 -15.15 26.40
CA ASN A 120 -20.25 -15.05 27.68
C ASN A 120 -19.45 -14.24 28.70
N SER A 121 -18.13 -14.44 28.76
CA SER A 121 -17.26 -13.69 29.67
C SER A 121 -17.28 -12.18 29.36
N LEU A 122 -17.51 -11.81 28.10
CA LEU A 122 -17.58 -10.43 27.61
C LEU A 122 -18.98 -9.81 27.71
N GLY A 123 -20.00 -10.57 28.09
CA GLY A 123 -21.38 -10.07 28.14
C GLY A 123 -22.01 -9.87 26.76
N ILE A 124 -21.54 -10.56 25.73
CA ILE A 124 -22.04 -10.47 24.35
C ILE A 124 -23.24 -11.40 24.21
N THR A 125 -24.42 -10.88 23.87
CA THR A 125 -25.61 -11.67 23.52
C THR A 125 -25.76 -11.74 22.00
N PRO A 126 -26.63 -12.61 21.44
CA PRO A 126 -26.84 -12.68 19.98
C PRO A 126 -27.22 -11.34 19.32
N ASP A 127 -27.86 -10.43 20.07
CA ASP A 127 -28.29 -9.11 19.59
C ASP A 127 -27.26 -7.99 19.84
N THR A 128 -26.18 -8.27 20.57
CA THR A 128 -25.10 -7.29 20.81
C THR A 128 -24.44 -6.93 19.47
N THR A 129 -24.14 -5.65 19.24
CA THR A 129 -23.17 -5.24 18.21
C THR A 129 -21.77 -5.28 18.82
N VAL A 130 -20.83 -5.95 18.17
CA VAL A 130 -19.43 -6.02 18.58
C VAL A 130 -18.58 -5.18 17.64
N VAL A 131 -17.84 -4.23 18.19
CA VAL A 131 -16.88 -3.41 17.43
C VAL A 131 -15.49 -3.69 17.94
N VAL A 132 -14.58 -4.07 17.04
CA VAL A 132 -13.23 -4.52 17.38
C VAL A 132 -12.22 -3.58 16.74
N TYR A 133 -11.18 -3.18 17.47
CA TYR A 133 -10.08 -2.40 16.93
C TYR A 133 -8.72 -2.86 17.46
N ASP A 134 -7.70 -2.55 16.66
CA ASP A 134 -6.28 -2.62 17.01
C ASP A 134 -5.62 -1.26 16.66
N ASN A 135 -4.33 -1.24 16.32
CA ASN A 135 -3.60 -0.01 16.05
C ASN A 135 -4.17 0.78 14.85
N ASP A 136 -4.00 0.30 13.63
CA ASP A 136 -4.61 0.89 12.42
C ASP A 136 -4.97 -0.18 11.40
N ILE A 137 -5.56 -1.28 11.86
CA ILE A 137 -5.95 -2.44 11.07
C ILE A 137 -4.77 -3.22 10.46
N SER A 138 -3.54 -2.70 10.57
CA SER A 138 -2.38 -3.09 9.78
C SER A 138 -1.75 -4.44 10.14
N PHE A 139 -2.40 -5.28 10.92
CA PHE A 139 -1.89 -6.64 11.15
C PHE A 139 -2.99 -7.69 11.08
N GLY A 140 -4.26 -7.29 11.23
CA GLY A 140 -5.41 -8.16 11.07
C GLY A 140 -5.90 -8.82 12.36
N TRP A 141 -5.45 -8.39 13.55
CA TRP A 141 -5.92 -8.98 14.82
C TRP A 141 -7.37 -8.61 15.14
N ALA A 142 -7.73 -7.33 15.00
CA ALA A 142 -9.12 -6.93 15.12
C ALA A 142 -9.99 -7.60 14.04
N PRO A 143 -9.56 -7.62 12.76
CA PRO A 143 -10.27 -8.40 11.75
C PRO A 143 -10.37 -9.90 12.01
N ARG A 144 -9.38 -10.51 12.67
CA ARG A 144 -9.40 -11.94 13.03
C ARG A 144 -10.49 -12.26 14.03
N LEU A 145 -10.63 -11.46 15.08
CA LEU A 145 -11.67 -11.65 16.09
C LEU A 145 -13.07 -11.39 15.50
N ALA A 146 -13.24 -10.31 14.74
CA ALA A 146 -14.52 -10.01 14.07
C ALA A 146 -14.93 -11.11 13.08
N TRP A 147 -14.00 -11.64 12.28
CA TRP A 147 -14.25 -12.79 11.41
C TRP A 147 -14.61 -14.06 12.20
N THR A 148 -13.94 -14.32 13.33
CA THR A 148 -14.24 -15.49 14.20
C THR A 148 -15.66 -15.40 14.78
N LEU A 149 -16.08 -14.23 15.23
CA LEU A 149 -17.46 -13.96 15.68
C LEU A 149 -18.47 -14.24 14.56
N GLN A 150 -18.22 -13.70 13.37
CA GLN A 150 -19.07 -13.92 12.21
C GLN A 150 -19.14 -15.41 11.82
N TYR A 151 -18.01 -16.15 11.87
CA TYR A 151 -17.98 -17.57 11.56
C TYR A 151 -18.94 -18.35 12.46
N TYR A 152 -18.96 -18.06 13.76
CA TYR A 152 -19.90 -18.64 14.74
C TYR A 152 -21.30 -18.03 14.72
N GLY A 153 -21.67 -17.32 13.64
CA GLY A 153 -23.03 -16.82 13.42
C GLY A 153 -23.34 -15.47 14.06
N HIS A 154 -22.37 -14.82 14.72
CA HIS A 154 -22.55 -13.48 15.27
C HIS A 154 -22.35 -12.43 14.17
N ALA A 155 -23.42 -12.16 13.40
CA ALA A 155 -23.36 -11.30 12.22
C ALA A 155 -22.97 -9.85 12.50
N ARG A 156 -23.26 -9.34 13.71
CA ARG A 156 -23.07 -7.93 14.09
C ARG A 156 -21.67 -7.64 14.65
N ALA A 157 -20.63 -8.18 14.03
CA ALA A 157 -19.23 -7.96 14.42
C ALA A 157 -18.48 -7.18 13.33
N PHE A 158 -17.88 -6.06 13.71
CA PHE A 158 -17.23 -5.12 12.78
C PHE A 158 -15.83 -4.71 13.26
N SER A 159 -14.93 -4.43 12.33
CA SER A 159 -13.63 -3.82 12.62
C SER A 159 -13.64 -2.31 12.40
N VAL A 160 -12.87 -1.56 13.18
CA VAL A 160 -12.75 -0.09 13.01
C VAL A 160 -11.72 0.24 11.92
N ASP A 161 -12.15 0.94 10.87
CA ASP A 161 -11.26 1.46 9.83
C ASP A 161 -10.28 2.50 10.41
N GLY A 162 -8.98 2.26 10.22
CA GLY A 162 -7.88 3.07 10.74
C GLY A 162 -7.61 2.93 12.26
N GLY A 163 -8.35 2.07 12.97
CA GLY A 163 -8.10 1.70 14.36
C GLY A 163 -7.97 2.89 15.34
N ILE A 164 -7.21 2.68 16.42
CA ILE A 164 -6.95 3.71 17.44
C ILE A 164 -6.04 4.83 16.93
N GLN A 165 -5.17 4.57 15.95
CA GLN A 165 -4.26 5.59 15.43
C GLN A 165 -5.04 6.66 14.65
N LYS A 166 -6.02 6.28 13.82
CA LYS A 166 -6.93 7.26 13.21
C LYS A 166 -7.73 8.01 14.27
N TRP A 167 -8.30 7.30 15.24
CA TRP A 167 -9.06 7.88 16.35
C TRP A 167 -8.30 9.02 17.06
N GLN A 168 -7.04 8.76 17.43
CA GLN A 168 -6.25 9.71 18.19
C GLN A 168 -5.55 10.75 17.31
N LEU A 169 -4.80 10.31 16.30
CA LEU A 169 -3.86 11.15 15.57
C LEU A 169 -4.53 11.97 14.47
N ILE A 170 -5.60 11.45 13.87
CA ILE A 170 -6.30 12.12 12.77
C ILE A 170 -7.55 12.82 13.30
N ASP A 171 -8.40 12.10 14.04
CA ASP A 171 -9.68 12.65 14.48
C ASP A 171 -9.55 13.46 15.79
N GLY A 172 -8.38 13.43 16.45
CA GLY A 172 -8.10 14.20 17.66
C GLY A 172 -8.94 13.77 18.87
N ARG A 173 -9.43 12.52 18.89
CA ARG A 173 -10.34 12.03 19.94
C ARG A 173 -9.56 11.49 21.14
N PRO A 174 -10.07 11.67 22.37
CA PRO A 174 -9.34 11.34 23.58
C PRO A 174 -9.22 9.83 23.79
N LEU A 175 -8.16 9.44 24.51
CA LEU A 175 -7.99 8.10 25.08
C LEU A 175 -8.20 8.18 26.59
N VAL A 176 -8.60 7.05 27.19
CA VAL A 176 -8.66 6.87 28.64
C VAL A 176 -7.70 5.77 29.07
N THR A 177 -7.38 5.74 30.36
CA THR A 177 -6.52 4.72 30.98
C THR A 177 -7.25 3.90 32.04
N THR A 178 -8.49 4.26 32.35
CA THR A 178 -9.31 3.51 33.32
C THR A 178 -9.91 2.29 32.62
N PRO A 179 -9.57 1.06 33.05
CA PRO A 179 -10.00 -0.14 32.37
C PRO A 179 -11.52 -0.33 32.45
N THR A 180 -12.12 -0.79 31.35
CA THR A 180 -13.51 -1.24 31.32
C THR A 180 -13.55 -2.74 31.58
N LEU A 181 -14.24 -3.16 32.65
CA LEU A 181 -14.43 -4.57 32.96
C LEU A 181 -15.69 -5.11 32.26
N PRO A 182 -15.63 -6.30 31.66
CA PRO A 182 -16.81 -6.92 31.08
C PRO A 182 -17.85 -7.24 32.17
N THR A 183 -19.13 -7.25 31.79
CA THR A 183 -20.21 -7.79 32.62
C THR A 183 -20.67 -9.11 32.00
N PRO A 184 -20.26 -10.27 32.54
CA PRO A 184 -20.59 -11.55 31.94
C PRO A 184 -22.10 -11.79 31.79
N ASN A 185 -22.49 -12.53 30.77
CA ASN A 185 -23.89 -12.91 30.60
C ASN A 185 -24.34 -13.85 31.73
N THR A 186 -25.59 -13.68 32.17
CA THR A 186 -26.24 -14.61 33.10
C THR A 186 -26.90 -15.80 32.39
N THR A 187 -27.03 -15.73 31.06
CA THR A 187 -27.56 -16.78 30.19
C THR A 187 -26.55 -17.11 29.11
N SER A 188 -26.36 -18.40 28.83
CA SER A 188 -25.37 -18.83 27.85
C SER A 188 -25.73 -18.39 26.43
N TYR A 189 -24.76 -17.85 25.72
CA TYR A 189 -24.82 -17.61 24.29
C TYR A 189 -25.14 -18.90 23.52
N VAL A 190 -26.07 -18.82 22.57
CA VAL A 190 -26.46 -19.94 21.70
C VAL A 190 -26.01 -19.64 20.28
N ILE A 191 -25.16 -20.50 19.71
CA ILE A 191 -24.77 -20.44 18.31
C ILE A 191 -25.99 -20.85 17.45
N SER A 192 -26.50 -19.93 16.64
CA SER A 192 -27.65 -20.15 15.76
C SER A 192 -27.31 -20.85 14.45
N GLY A 193 -26.02 -20.90 14.10
CA GLY A 193 -25.48 -21.56 12.92
C GLY A 193 -24.11 -21.00 12.55
N GLN A 194 -23.28 -21.80 11.89
CA GLN A 194 -21.98 -21.34 11.37
C GLN A 194 -22.12 -20.79 9.95
N ARG A 195 -21.46 -19.66 9.68
CA ARG A 195 -21.34 -19.13 8.32
C ARG A 195 -20.35 -19.97 7.53
N SER A 196 -20.61 -20.20 6.25
CA SER A 196 -19.68 -20.89 5.34
C SER A 196 -18.54 -19.96 4.88
N ILE A 197 -17.75 -19.45 5.85
CA ILE A 197 -16.65 -18.50 5.63
C ILE A 197 -15.30 -19.02 6.19
N LEU A 198 -15.25 -20.28 6.61
CA LEU A 198 -14.04 -21.03 6.97
C LEU A 198 -13.85 -22.16 5.95
N ALA A 199 -12.65 -22.32 5.43
CA ALA A 199 -12.26 -23.44 4.57
C ALA A 199 -11.42 -24.45 5.36
N SER A 200 -11.61 -25.75 5.10
CA SER A 200 -10.67 -26.78 5.57
C SER A 200 -9.53 -26.97 4.57
N LYS A 201 -8.45 -27.65 5.00
CA LYS A 201 -7.35 -28.00 4.09
C LYS A 201 -7.78 -28.97 2.99
N GLU A 202 -8.74 -29.84 3.25
CA GLU A 202 -9.31 -30.77 2.25
C GLU A 202 -10.14 -30.01 1.22
N GLU A 203 -10.92 -29.01 1.65
CA GLU A 203 -11.63 -28.12 0.72
C GLU A 203 -10.64 -27.33 -0.15
N LEU A 204 -9.59 -26.78 0.46
CA LEU A 204 -8.55 -26.07 -0.27
C LEU A 204 -7.79 -26.99 -1.24
N SER A 205 -7.48 -28.23 -0.84
CA SER A 205 -6.89 -29.25 -1.72
C SER A 205 -7.79 -29.56 -2.92
N ALA A 206 -9.10 -29.68 -2.73
CA ALA A 206 -10.05 -29.87 -3.83
C ALA A 206 -10.20 -28.64 -4.74
N ALA A 207 -9.87 -27.45 -4.24
CA ALA A 207 -9.86 -26.22 -5.01
C ALA A 207 -8.61 -26.06 -5.90
N VAL A 208 -7.49 -26.70 -5.56
CA VAL A 208 -6.25 -26.62 -6.36
C VAL A 208 -6.48 -27.14 -7.77
N GLY A 209 -6.20 -26.30 -8.77
CA GLY A 209 -6.39 -26.62 -10.19
C GLY A 209 -7.84 -26.56 -10.67
N ASN A 210 -8.80 -26.18 -9.82
CA ASN A 210 -10.20 -26.02 -10.20
C ASN A 210 -10.50 -24.54 -10.52
N SER A 211 -10.86 -24.25 -11.77
CA SER A 211 -11.14 -22.89 -12.26
C SER A 211 -12.36 -22.22 -11.63
N SER A 212 -13.18 -22.94 -10.85
CA SER A 212 -14.30 -22.36 -10.10
C SER A 212 -13.85 -21.69 -8.79
N PHE A 213 -12.59 -21.90 -8.41
CA PHE A 213 -11.98 -21.37 -7.20
C PHE A 213 -10.83 -20.43 -7.53
N VAL A 214 -10.65 -19.44 -6.66
CA VAL A 214 -9.44 -18.62 -6.61
C VAL A 214 -8.82 -18.78 -5.23
N VAL A 215 -7.54 -19.14 -5.18
CA VAL A 215 -6.79 -19.20 -3.93
C VAL A 215 -5.99 -17.91 -3.81
N LEU A 216 -6.13 -17.20 -2.69
CA LEU A 216 -5.39 -15.97 -2.41
C LEU A 216 -4.36 -16.20 -1.32
N ASP A 217 -3.09 -15.88 -1.61
CA ASP A 217 -2.00 -15.91 -0.63
C ASP A 217 -1.70 -14.48 -0.15
N ALA A 218 -2.09 -14.19 1.08
CA ALA A 218 -1.94 -12.90 1.75
C ALA A 218 -0.65 -12.79 2.58
N ARG A 219 0.38 -13.59 2.24
CA ARG A 219 1.72 -13.50 2.83
C ARG A 219 2.54 -12.36 2.20
N VAL A 220 3.81 -12.21 2.57
CA VAL A 220 4.73 -11.28 1.88
C VAL A 220 5.37 -11.97 0.65
N PRO A 221 5.91 -11.22 -0.33
CA PRO A 221 6.45 -11.80 -1.57
C PRO A 221 7.45 -12.94 -1.37
N GLY A 222 8.35 -12.81 -0.38
CA GLY A 222 9.34 -13.85 -0.11
C GLY A 222 8.75 -15.16 0.44
N GLU A 223 7.76 -15.05 1.33
CA GLU A 223 7.03 -16.21 1.84
C GLU A 223 6.31 -16.95 0.70
N TYR A 224 5.66 -16.19 -0.20
CA TYR A 224 4.96 -16.71 -1.38
C TYR A 224 5.93 -17.41 -2.35
N ALA A 225 7.03 -16.74 -2.72
CA ALA A 225 8.02 -17.29 -3.64
C ALA A 225 8.68 -18.58 -3.12
N GLY A 226 8.76 -18.75 -1.79
CA GLY A 226 9.40 -19.88 -1.14
C GLY A 226 10.86 -19.65 -0.79
N VAL A 227 11.22 -18.39 -0.52
CA VAL A 227 12.59 -17.93 -0.36
C VAL A 227 12.92 -17.59 1.10
N THR A 228 11.89 -17.23 1.87
CA THR A 228 11.96 -16.90 3.30
C THR A 228 10.81 -17.57 4.04
N ASN A 229 10.95 -17.68 5.36
CA ASN A 229 9.85 -18.02 6.26
C ASN A 229 9.51 -16.81 7.14
N ALA A 230 8.26 -16.70 7.59
CA ALA A 230 7.89 -15.65 8.55
C ALA A 230 8.44 -15.93 9.95
N THR A 231 8.67 -17.20 10.32
CA THR A 231 9.10 -17.59 11.68
C THR A 231 9.77 -18.97 11.75
N TRP A 232 10.51 -19.18 12.85
CA TRP A 232 11.36 -20.29 13.35
C TRP A 232 10.90 -21.77 13.23
N ASP A 233 9.76 -22.05 12.60
CA ASP A 233 9.25 -23.41 12.43
C ASP A 233 9.69 -23.98 11.06
N ALA A 234 9.96 -25.29 11.00
CA ALA A 234 10.35 -25.95 9.76
C ALA A 234 9.12 -26.31 8.90
N TYR A 235 8.95 -25.61 7.76
CA TYR A 235 7.89 -25.84 6.78
C TYR A 235 8.46 -26.13 5.39
N ARG A 236 7.62 -26.67 4.51
CA ARG A 236 7.86 -26.61 3.06
C ARG A 236 7.75 -25.17 2.58
N LEU A 237 8.77 -24.68 1.89
CA LEU A 237 8.80 -23.33 1.31
C LEU A 237 8.10 -23.32 -0.06
N GLY A 238 7.41 -22.23 -0.37
CA GLY A 238 6.68 -22.01 -1.61
C GLY A 238 5.29 -21.46 -1.34
N HIS A 239 4.37 -21.67 -2.27
CA HIS A 239 2.95 -21.34 -2.17
C HIS A 239 2.07 -22.51 -2.62
N ILE A 240 0.77 -22.43 -2.38
CA ILE A 240 -0.19 -23.43 -2.89
C ILE A 240 -0.24 -23.28 -4.43
N PRO A 241 -0.17 -24.38 -5.21
CA PRO A 241 -0.16 -24.27 -6.67
C PRO A 241 -1.34 -23.48 -7.22
N GLY A 242 -1.05 -22.54 -8.11
CA GLY A 242 -2.05 -21.64 -8.71
C GLY A 242 -2.66 -20.61 -7.75
N ALA A 243 -2.15 -20.46 -6.53
CA ALA A 243 -2.54 -19.35 -5.66
C ALA A 243 -2.11 -18.01 -6.27
N ILE A 244 -2.87 -16.96 -6.00
CA ILE A 244 -2.60 -15.61 -6.46
C ILE A 244 -2.07 -14.79 -5.29
N PHE A 245 -0.88 -14.22 -5.47
CA PHE A 245 -0.28 -13.33 -4.49
C PHE A 245 -1.09 -12.03 -4.34
N ILE A 246 -1.40 -11.68 -3.10
CA ILE A 246 -1.95 -10.38 -2.72
C ILE A 246 -1.19 -9.87 -1.50
N ASP A 247 -0.59 -8.68 -1.57
CA ASP A 247 -0.10 -8.09 -0.33
C ASP A 247 -1.31 -7.61 0.49
N TRP A 248 -1.37 -8.02 1.75
CA TRP A 248 -2.44 -7.60 2.65
C TRP A 248 -2.39 -6.09 2.90
N ALA A 249 -1.22 -5.44 2.74
CA ALA A 249 -1.09 -4.00 2.86
C ALA A 249 -1.71 -3.25 1.67
N ASP A 250 -1.87 -3.90 0.51
CA ASP A 250 -2.38 -3.26 -0.70
C ASP A 250 -3.88 -2.95 -0.65
N VAL A 251 -4.63 -3.47 0.33
CA VAL A 251 -6.03 -3.05 0.56
C VAL A 251 -6.13 -1.78 1.41
N LEU A 252 -4.99 -1.25 1.87
CA LEU A 252 -4.88 -0.02 2.65
C LEU A 252 -4.25 1.10 1.82
N LYS A 253 -4.51 2.34 2.23
CA LYS A 253 -3.86 3.55 1.71
C LYS A 253 -3.44 4.47 2.84
N ASP A 254 -2.52 5.38 2.53
CA ASP A 254 -2.18 6.47 3.43
C ASP A 254 -3.41 7.35 3.67
N ASN A 255 -3.56 7.82 4.91
CA ASN A 255 -4.60 8.79 5.23
C ASN A 255 -4.42 10.08 4.41
N ALA A 256 -5.54 10.69 4.00
CA ALA A 256 -5.53 11.90 3.19
C ALA A 256 -4.95 13.12 3.92
N ALA A 257 -4.89 13.10 5.26
CA ALA A 257 -4.33 14.18 6.06
C ALA A 257 -2.78 14.16 6.10
N GLY A 258 -2.14 13.10 5.58
CA GLY A 258 -0.68 12.94 5.60
C GLY A 258 -0.11 12.83 7.02
N VAL A 259 -0.92 12.41 8.00
CA VAL A 259 -0.51 12.27 9.40
C VAL A 259 0.31 10.99 9.58
N TRP A 260 1.44 11.11 10.29
CA TRP A 260 2.37 10.02 10.57
C TRP A 260 2.16 9.43 11.96
N LEU A 261 2.63 8.20 12.14
CA LEU A 261 2.77 7.61 13.46
C LEU A 261 3.68 8.46 14.33
N ALA A 262 3.48 8.40 15.65
CA ALA A 262 4.24 9.18 16.61
C ALA A 262 5.75 8.87 16.58
N ASP A 263 6.12 7.64 16.16
CA ASP A 263 7.51 7.21 15.97
C ASP A 263 8.10 7.63 14.61
N GLY A 264 7.32 8.28 13.75
CA GLY A 264 7.74 8.72 12.42
C GLY A 264 7.93 7.59 11.41
N SER A 265 7.58 6.34 11.75
CA SER A 265 7.89 5.17 10.92
C SER A 265 7.10 5.12 9.61
N ARG A 266 5.83 5.51 9.62
CA ARG A 266 4.96 5.54 8.41
C ARG A 266 3.72 6.43 8.60
N PRO A 267 2.96 6.73 7.54
CA PRO A 267 1.63 7.32 7.66
C PRO A 267 0.63 6.38 8.35
N VAL A 268 -0.37 6.94 9.03
CA VAL A 268 -1.55 6.18 9.50
C VAL A 268 -2.30 5.63 8.29
N LYS A 269 -2.66 4.34 8.33
CA LYS A 269 -3.35 3.65 7.24
C LYS A 269 -4.86 3.62 7.44
N VAL A 270 -5.59 3.62 6.33
CA VAL A 270 -7.05 3.42 6.25
C VAL A 270 -7.37 2.52 5.06
N LEU A 271 -8.56 1.94 5.02
CA LEU A 271 -9.02 1.16 3.88
C LEU A 271 -9.03 1.99 2.59
N LYS A 272 -8.65 1.35 1.48
CA LYS A 272 -8.97 1.85 0.14
C LYS A 272 -10.49 1.92 -0.04
N SER A 273 -10.95 2.81 -0.91
CA SER A 273 -12.37 2.90 -1.26
C SER A 273 -12.87 1.62 -1.92
N GLU A 274 -14.18 1.38 -1.88
CA GLU A 274 -14.79 0.22 -2.53
C GLU A 274 -14.36 0.07 -4.00
N THR A 275 -14.35 1.17 -4.76
CA THR A 275 -13.89 1.17 -6.16
C THR A 275 -12.43 0.74 -6.28
N GLU A 276 -11.53 1.32 -5.49
CA GLU A 276 -10.10 0.96 -5.48
C GLU A 276 -9.90 -0.53 -5.15
N LEU A 277 -10.65 -1.06 -4.17
CA LEU A 277 -10.57 -2.45 -3.75
C LEU A 277 -11.11 -3.42 -4.81
N ARG A 278 -12.30 -3.16 -5.38
CA ARG A 278 -12.87 -3.98 -6.46
C ARG A 278 -11.92 -4.07 -7.64
N ASN A 279 -11.32 -2.95 -8.00
CA ASN A 279 -10.37 -2.90 -9.10
C ASN A 279 -9.10 -3.69 -8.73
N TYR A 280 -8.56 -3.51 -7.52
CA TYR A 280 -7.39 -4.26 -7.04
C TYR A 280 -7.55 -5.78 -7.13
N PHE A 281 -8.73 -6.29 -6.73
CA PHE A 281 -9.05 -7.72 -6.79
C PHE A 281 -9.33 -8.20 -8.23
N ALA A 282 -10.09 -7.43 -9.02
CA ALA A 282 -10.36 -7.76 -10.42
C ALA A 282 -9.08 -7.85 -11.27
N ALA A 283 -8.09 -6.98 -11.01
CA ALA A 283 -6.76 -7.01 -11.61
C ALA A 283 -6.05 -8.37 -11.50
N ARG A 284 -6.43 -9.13 -10.49
CA ARG A 284 -5.82 -10.39 -10.06
C ARG A 284 -6.76 -11.57 -10.32
N GLY A 285 -7.72 -11.42 -11.24
CA GLY A 285 -8.63 -12.49 -11.63
C GLY A 285 -9.71 -12.83 -10.60
N VAL A 286 -9.90 -12.00 -9.56
CA VAL A 286 -10.95 -12.19 -8.57
C VAL A 286 -12.25 -11.55 -9.06
N THR A 287 -13.17 -12.37 -9.56
CA THR A 287 -14.48 -11.96 -10.08
C THR A 287 -15.61 -12.41 -9.15
N ALA A 288 -16.79 -11.79 -9.28
CA ALA A 288 -17.92 -12.03 -8.38
C ALA A 288 -18.51 -13.46 -8.44
N ASP A 289 -18.23 -14.20 -9.51
CA ASP A 289 -18.66 -15.57 -9.76
C ASP A 289 -17.69 -16.64 -9.23
N THR A 290 -16.49 -16.25 -8.76
CA THR A 290 -15.51 -17.18 -8.19
C THR A 290 -15.75 -17.44 -6.71
N THR A 291 -15.49 -18.66 -6.25
CA THR A 291 -15.39 -18.97 -4.81
C THR A 291 -13.94 -18.76 -4.36
N ILE A 292 -13.73 -17.87 -3.40
CA ILE A 292 -12.39 -17.47 -2.99
C ILE A 292 -11.99 -18.22 -1.71
N ILE A 293 -10.77 -18.75 -1.66
CA ILE A 293 -10.17 -19.23 -0.41
C ILE A 293 -8.90 -18.42 -0.14
N ALA A 294 -8.91 -17.61 0.91
CA ALA A 294 -7.76 -16.82 1.33
C ALA A 294 -6.98 -17.53 2.43
N HIS A 295 -5.65 -17.49 2.34
CA HIS A 295 -4.75 -17.95 3.39
C HIS A 295 -3.59 -16.97 3.57
N CYS A 296 -2.89 -17.08 4.69
CA CYS A 296 -1.62 -16.39 4.88
C CYS A 296 -0.64 -17.35 5.57
N GLU A 297 0.18 -16.86 6.51
CA GLU A 297 0.99 -17.71 7.38
C GLU A 297 0.15 -18.43 8.44
N GLY A 298 -0.77 -17.73 9.10
CA GLY A 298 -1.48 -18.25 10.28
C GLY A 298 -2.94 -17.81 10.40
N GLY A 299 -3.61 -17.49 9.29
CA GLY A 299 -5.03 -17.15 9.28
C GLY A 299 -5.38 -15.73 9.71
N ILE A 300 -4.39 -14.89 10.07
CA ILE A 300 -4.58 -13.53 10.60
C ILE A 300 -4.76 -12.54 9.43
N ARG A 301 -3.71 -12.31 8.63
CA ARG A 301 -3.76 -11.45 7.42
C ARG A 301 -4.88 -11.87 6.45
N SER A 302 -5.08 -13.17 6.25
CA SER A 302 -6.13 -13.68 5.38
C SER A 302 -7.55 -13.50 5.94
N SER A 303 -7.73 -13.46 7.27
CA SER A 303 -9.02 -13.09 7.85
C SER A 303 -9.36 -11.62 7.60
N PHE A 304 -8.35 -10.74 7.57
CA PHE A 304 -8.53 -9.35 7.18
C PHE A 304 -8.95 -9.25 5.71
N ILE A 305 -8.24 -9.90 4.80
CA ILE A 305 -8.64 -9.98 3.38
C ILE A 305 -10.04 -10.56 3.21
N THR A 306 -10.37 -11.62 3.96
CA THR A 306 -11.70 -12.24 3.95
C THR A 306 -12.77 -11.23 4.34
N GLN A 307 -12.56 -10.43 5.38
CA GLN A 307 -13.51 -9.38 5.76
C GLN A 307 -13.64 -8.27 4.71
N VAL A 308 -12.54 -7.87 4.07
CA VAL A 308 -12.59 -6.92 2.94
C VAL A 308 -13.47 -7.48 1.82
N LEU A 309 -13.24 -8.72 1.40
CA LEU A 309 -14.01 -9.36 0.34
C LEU A 309 -15.48 -9.62 0.72
N LEU A 310 -15.76 -10.01 1.97
CA LEU A 310 -17.13 -10.11 2.49
C LEU A 310 -17.85 -8.76 2.43
N GLY A 311 -17.20 -7.68 2.86
CA GLY A 311 -17.74 -6.32 2.80
C GLY A 311 -18.00 -5.82 1.36
N LEU A 312 -17.29 -6.38 0.37
CA LEU A 312 -17.51 -6.14 -1.06
C LEU A 312 -18.55 -7.09 -1.68
N GLY A 313 -19.11 -8.04 -0.92
CA GLY A 313 -20.13 -8.98 -1.35
C GLY A 313 -19.61 -10.22 -2.09
N TYR A 314 -18.31 -10.54 -2.01
CA TYR A 314 -17.75 -11.76 -2.62
C TYR A 314 -18.03 -13.00 -1.79
N THR A 315 -18.07 -14.17 -2.46
CA THR A 315 -18.08 -15.47 -1.80
C THR A 315 -16.64 -15.86 -1.43
N VAL A 316 -16.30 -15.73 -0.15
CA VAL A 316 -14.93 -15.96 0.33
C VAL A 316 -14.90 -16.78 1.63
N LYS A 317 -13.90 -17.63 1.73
CA LYS A 317 -13.55 -18.40 2.93
C LYS A 317 -12.12 -18.10 3.36
N ASN A 318 -11.89 -18.05 4.66
CA ASN A 318 -10.55 -18.02 5.22
C ASN A 318 -10.11 -19.45 5.55
N TYR A 319 -8.92 -19.85 5.13
CA TYR A 319 -8.26 -21.06 5.61
C TYR A 319 -7.39 -20.71 6.82
N ASP A 320 -7.91 -20.97 8.01
CA ASP A 320 -7.39 -20.38 9.25
C ASP A 320 -6.08 -21.01 9.73
N GLY A 321 -5.87 -22.30 9.48
CA GLY A 321 -4.59 -22.98 9.68
C GLY A 321 -3.50 -22.48 8.74
N SER A 322 -3.89 -22.00 7.55
CA SER A 322 -3.01 -21.27 6.63
C SER A 322 -1.70 -22.02 6.33
N TRP A 323 -0.58 -21.33 6.06
CA TRP A 323 0.70 -21.98 5.82
C TRP A 323 1.22 -22.78 7.01
N ASN A 324 0.89 -22.34 8.24
CA ASN A 324 1.20 -23.05 9.49
C ASN A 324 0.60 -24.47 9.56
N ASP A 325 -0.44 -24.75 8.78
CA ASP A 325 -1.03 -26.07 8.57
C ASP A 325 -0.53 -26.69 7.25
N TRP A 326 -0.75 -26.02 6.11
CA TRP A 326 -0.44 -26.55 4.78
C TRP A 326 1.04 -26.88 4.59
N GLY A 327 1.92 -25.96 4.98
CA GLY A 327 3.37 -26.12 4.89
C GLY A 327 3.92 -27.25 5.77
N LYS A 328 3.17 -27.66 6.81
CA LYS A 328 3.52 -28.79 7.70
C LYS A 328 2.99 -30.13 7.23
N GLN A 329 2.10 -30.19 6.24
CA GLN A 329 1.52 -31.46 5.81
C GLN A 329 2.58 -32.39 5.22
N THR A 330 2.58 -33.63 5.70
CA THR A 330 3.52 -34.69 5.28
C THR A 330 3.13 -35.35 3.95
N ASP A 331 1.84 -35.36 3.61
CA ASP A 331 1.36 -35.81 2.30
C ASP A 331 1.52 -34.69 1.26
N GLY A 332 2.69 -34.63 0.63
CA GLY A 332 2.99 -33.65 -0.41
C GLY A 332 2.17 -33.85 -1.69
N THR A 333 1.47 -34.97 -1.87
CA THR A 333 0.62 -35.21 -3.05
C THR A 333 -0.78 -34.66 -2.85
N ALA A 334 -1.36 -34.82 -1.65
CA ALA A 334 -2.65 -34.23 -1.29
C ALA A 334 -2.55 -32.73 -1.02
N PHE A 335 -1.40 -32.26 -0.52
CA PHE A 335 -1.16 -30.85 -0.18
C PHE A 335 0.06 -30.34 -0.94
N PRO A 336 -0.01 -30.18 -2.27
CA PRO A 336 1.15 -29.82 -3.08
C PRO A 336 1.66 -28.41 -2.75
N VAL A 337 2.93 -28.16 -3.05
CA VAL A 337 3.58 -26.86 -2.91
C VAL A 337 4.28 -26.55 -4.23
N GLU A 338 4.03 -25.35 -4.75
CA GLU A 338 4.76 -24.80 -5.87
C GLU A 338 5.95 -24.00 -5.33
N ASN A 339 7.14 -24.33 -5.80
CA ASN A 339 8.38 -23.68 -5.40
C ASN A 339 9.25 -23.47 -6.64
N THR A 340 9.35 -22.21 -7.08
CA THR A 340 10.20 -21.78 -8.19
C THR A 340 11.55 -21.22 -7.71
N THR A 341 11.77 -21.15 -6.39
CA THR A 341 12.89 -20.46 -5.75
C THR A 341 14.25 -20.99 -6.18
N ALA A 342 14.48 -22.31 -6.16
CA ALA A 342 15.83 -22.83 -6.45
C ALA A 342 16.32 -22.50 -7.87
N THR A 343 15.40 -22.41 -8.84
CA THR A 343 15.71 -22.03 -10.22
C THR A 343 15.84 -20.53 -10.38
N LEU A 344 15.01 -19.74 -9.70
CA LEU A 344 15.01 -18.27 -9.81
C LEU A 344 16.10 -17.60 -8.97
N GLU A 345 16.43 -18.12 -7.78
CA GLU A 345 17.59 -17.68 -6.99
C GLU A 345 18.90 -17.93 -7.73
N ALA A 346 18.98 -19.01 -8.51
CA ALA A 346 20.15 -19.25 -9.35
C ALA A 346 20.36 -18.19 -10.45
N LEU A 347 19.34 -17.38 -10.76
CA LEU A 347 19.43 -16.25 -11.68
C LEU A 347 19.91 -14.96 -11.01
N ARG A 348 20.00 -14.93 -9.67
CA ARG A 348 20.47 -13.77 -8.94
C ARG A 348 21.96 -13.56 -9.19
N ASP A 349 22.34 -12.34 -9.55
CA ASP A 349 23.76 -11.96 -9.59
C ASP A 349 24.24 -11.65 -8.16
N PRO A 350 25.15 -12.46 -7.58
CA PRO A 350 25.66 -12.23 -6.23
C PRO A 350 26.62 -11.03 -6.14
N THR A 351 27.04 -10.48 -7.28
CA THR A 351 27.94 -9.32 -7.35
C THR A 351 27.20 -8.00 -7.51
N ALA A 352 25.92 -8.03 -7.85
CA ALA A 352 25.10 -6.84 -8.03
C ALA A 352 24.87 -6.12 -6.70
N ALA A 353 24.97 -4.79 -6.72
CA ALA A 353 24.78 -3.96 -5.54
C ALA A 353 23.84 -2.79 -5.81
N ILE A 354 22.98 -2.49 -4.83
CA ILE A 354 22.18 -1.26 -4.83
C ILE A 354 23.07 -0.02 -5.00
N SER A 355 24.27 -0.03 -4.42
CA SER A 355 25.26 1.05 -4.49
C SER A 355 25.80 1.33 -5.90
N ASP A 356 25.54 0.48 -6.89
CA ASP A 356 25.92 0.76 -8.27
C ASP A 356 25.14 1.95 -8.86
N TYR A 357 23.86 2.09 -8.50
CA TYR A 357 22.95 3.11 -9.03
C TYR A 357 22.25 3.97 -7.97
N PHE A 358 22.35 3.60 -6.69
CA PHE A 358 21.80 4.36 -5.56
C PHE A 358 22.85 4.54 -4.46
N ALA A 359 23.27 5.77 -4.21
CA ALA A 359 24.22 6.06 -3.15
C ALA A 359 23.48 6.21 -1.81
N SER A 360 24.02 5.61 -0.76
CA SER A 360 23.60 5.96 0.60
C SER A 360 24.09 7.36 1.00
N THR A 361 23.44 7.96 1.98
CA THR A 361 23.86 9.24 2.58
C THR A 361 25.21 9.15 3.28
N ASP A 362 25.59 7.97 3.78
CA ASP A 362 26.93 7.71 4.33
C ASP A 362 27.99 7.61 3.23
N GLU A 363 27.73 6.87 2.15
CA GLU A 363 28.63 6.82 1.00
C GLU A 363 28.86 8.21 0.41
N LEU A 364 27.81 9.01 0.22
CA LEU A 364 27.96 10.38 -0.28
C LEU A 364 28.81 11.25 0.66
N ALA A 365 28.61 11.14 1.97
CA ALA A 365 29.41 11.89 2.94
C ALA A 365 30.89 11.49 2.91
N THR A 366 31.18 10.19 2.80
CA THR A 366 32.54 9.67 2.64
C THR A 366 33.16 10.13 1.33
N GLU A 367 32.43 10.05 0.23
CA GLU A 367 32.88 10.44 -1.10
C GLU A 367 33.17 11.95 -1.18
N LEU A 368 32.31 12.79 -0.59
CA LEU A 368 32.53 14.23 -0.48
C LEU A 368 33.79 14.57 0.32
N ALA A 369 34.11 13.79 1.36
CA ALA A 369 35.31 14.01 2.16
C ALA A 369 36.59 13.57 1.42
N ALA A 370 36.50 12.49 0.62
CA ALA A 370 37.65 11.92 -0.08
C ALA A 370 37.92 12.61 -1.43
N ASN A 371 36.87 12.85 -2.22
CA ASN A 371 36.93 13.23 -3.63
C ASN A 371 36.00 14.41 -3.98
N PRO A 372 36.05 15.55 -3.25
CA PRO A 372 35.12 16.67 -3.46
C PRO A 372 35.21 17.30 -4.86
N ALA A 373 36.34 17.18 -5.56
CA ALA A 373 36.53 17.78 -6.88
C ALA A 373 35.83 16.98 -8.00
N THR A 374 35.77 15.66 -7.88
CA THR A 374 35.23 14.72 -8.88
C THR A 374 33.83 14.19 -8.51
N THR A 375 33.27 14.64 -7.38
CA THR A 375 31.90 14.32 -6.97
C THR A 375 30.99 15.48 -7.34
N LYS A 376 30.10 15.28 -8.30
CA LYS A 376 29.16 16.31 -8.78
C LYS A 376 27.79 16.05 -8.21
N ILE A 377 27.27 17.00 -7.44
CA ILE A 377 25.97 16.84 -6.78
C ILE A 377 24.93 17.71 -7.48
N ILE A 378 23.82 17.10 -7.88
CA ILE A 378 22.71 17.78 -8.55
C ILE A 378 21.49 17.75 -7.62
N ASP A 379 21.04 18.93 -7.21
CA ASP A 379 19.81 19.13 -6.44
C ASP A 379 18.67 19.47 -7.41
N ILE A 380 17.68 18.59 -7.54
CA ILE A 380 16.53 18.82 -8.43
C ILE A 380 15.28 19.36 -7.73
N ARG A 381 15.38 19.72 -6.45
CA ARG A 381 14.30 20.38 -5.71
C ARG A 381 14.09 21.80 -6.25
N SER A 382 12.99 22.42 -5.83
CA SER A 382 12.72 23.81 -6.19
C SER A 382 13.85 24.74 -5.71
N ALA A 383 14.10 25.82 -6.45
CA ALA A 383 15.10 26.83 -6.07
C ALA A 383 14.86 27.40 -4.66
N ALA A 384 13.59 27.47 -4.22
CA ALA A 384 13.24 27.88 -2.86
C ALA A 384 13.73 26.88 -1.80
N LEU A 385 13.54 25.58 -2.03
CA LEU A 385 14.03 24.53 -1.13
C LEU A 385 15.56 24.46 -1.12
N TYR A 386 16.20 24.62 -2.28
CA TYR A 386 17.66 24.69 -2.39
C TYR A 386 18.22 25.89 -1.60
N ALA A 387 17.67 27.09 -1.78
CA ALA A 387 18.12 28.29 -1.08
C ALA A 387 17.91 28.22 0.45
N ALA A 388 16.89 27.48 0.90
CA ALA A 388 16.65 27.23 2.32
C ALA A 388 17.71 26.31 2.97
N GLY A 389 18.39 25.50 2.16
CA GLY A 389 19.47 24.61 2.58
C GLY A 389 19.64 23.45 1.62
N HIS A 390 20.87 23.09 1.29
CA HIS A 390 21.23 22.03 0.36
C HIS A 390 22.50 21.27 0.79
N ILE A 391 22.75 20.13 0.14
CA ILE A 391 23.96 19.33 0.37
C ILE A 391 25.19 20.14 -0.11
N PRO A 392 26.30 20.20 0.64
CA PRO A 392 27.47 20.97 0.26
C PRO A 392 28.00 20.63 -1.14
N GLY A 393 28.27 21.66 -1.94
CA GLY A 393 28.72 21.53 -3.33
C GLY A 393 27.61 21.27 -4.35
N ALA A 394 26.36 21.11 -3.94
CA ALA A 394 25.26 20.83 -4.85
C ALA A 394 24.92 22.03 -5.76
N ILE A 395 24.66 21.72 -7.03
CA ILE A 395 24.15 22.67 -8.03
C ILE A 395 22.65 22.43 -8.21
N ASN A 396 21.85 23.48 -8.14
CA ASN A 396 20.41 23.37 -8.35
C ASN A 396 20.05 23.34 -9.83
N VAL A 397 19.32 22.31 -10.26
CA VAL A 397 18.86 22.15 -11.64
C VAL A 397 17.38 21.81 -11.63
N SER A 398 16.55 22.54 -12.37
CA SER A 398 15.15 22.15 -12.52
C SER A 398 15.06 20.79 -13.21
N ALA A 399 14.24 19.88 -12.69
CA ALA A 399 13.95 18.60 -13.37
C ALA A 399 13.48 18.76 -14.82
N ASN A 400 12.83 19.88 -15.17
CA ASN A 400 12.40 20.16 -16.55
C ASN A 400 13.57 20.49 -17.49
N ALA A 401 14.68 21.04 -16.97
CA ALA A 401 15.86 21.33 -17.77
C ALA A 401 16.60 20.05 -18.21
N LEU A 402 16.21 18.90 -17.65
CA LEU A 402 16.80 17.58 -17.88
C LEU A 402 15.95 16.75 -18.85
N THR A 403 14.94 17.36 -19.47
CA THR A 403 14.01 16.71 -20.41
C THR A 403 13.65 17.60 -21.59
N VAL A 404 13.16 16.99 -22.67
CA VAL A 404 12.70 17.68 -23.89
C VAL A 404 11.26 17.29 -24.26
N ASP A 405 10.57 18.19 -24.92
CA ASP A 405 9.24 17.94 -25.50
C ASP A 405 9.38 17.73 -27.01
N ARG A 406 8.85 16.61 -27.52
CA ARG A 406 8.84 16.31 -28.95
C ARG A 406 7.79 17.15 -29.67
N ALA A 407 8.03 17.46 -30.94
CA ALA A 407 7.18 18.31 -31.76
C ALA A 407 5.72 17.82 -31.90
N ASP A 408 5.49 16.51 -31.74
CA ASP A 408 4.15 15.92 -31.75
C ASP A 408 3.42 16.07 -30.40
N GLY A 409 4.04 16.68 -29.40
CA GLY A 409 3.47 16.95 -28.08
C GLY A 409 3.68 15.85 -27.04
N VAL A 410 4.50 14.83 -27.32
CA VAL A 410 4.98 13.93 -26.26
C VAL A 410 6.02 14.66 -25.43
N GLN A 411 5.74 14.81 -24.14
CA GLN A 411 6.53 15.65 -23.24
C GLN A 411 7.45 14.86 -22.33
N ARG A 412 8.48 15.54 -21.82
CA ARG A 412 9.41 15.05 -20.79
C ARG A 412 10.26 13.84 -21.20
N LEU A 413 10.65 13.80 -22.46
CA LEU A 413 11.55 12.79 -22.99
C LEU A 413 13.01 13.08 -22.63
N LEU A 414 13.83 12.05 -22.76
CA LEU A 414 15.28 12.11 -22.68
C LEU A 414 15.80 13.11 -23.74
N PRO A 415 16.64 14.08 -23.36
CA PRO A 415 17.29 14.97 -24.31
C PRO A 415 18.16 14.17 -25.30
N SER A 416 18.32 14.68 -26.51
CA SER A 416 19.28 14.11 -27.47
C SER A 416 20.71 14.15 -26.92
N GLN A 417 21.60 13.34 -27.50
CA GLN A 417 23.01 13.29 -27.09
C GLN A 417 23.67 14.68 -27.09
N ALA A 418 23.37 15.53 -28.09
CA ALA A 418 23.92 16.88 -28.18
C ALA A 418 23.39 17.81 -27.08
N GLU A 419 22.09 17.75 -26.78
CA GLU A 419 21.48 18.52 -25.70
C GLU A 419 21.99 18.07 -24.33
N PHE A 420 22.16 16.76 -24.13
CA PHE A 420 22.70 16.21 -22.89
C PHE A 420 24.17 16.60 -22.67
N ILE A 421 25.01 16.55 -23.71
CA ILE A 421 26.39 17.05 -23.65
C ILE A 421 26.42 18.53 -23.30
N ALA A 422 25.57 19.35 -23.92
CA ALA A 422 25.51 20.78 -23.63
C ALA A 422 25.11 21.04 -22.16
N LEU A 423 24.12 20.29 -21.66
CA LEU A 423 23.67 20.35 -20.28
C LEU A 423 24.78 19.93 -19.30
N ALA A 424 25.41 18.77 -19.49
CA ALA A 424 26.50 18.28 -18.63
C ALA A 424 27.67 19.27 -18.59
N ASN A 425 28.08 19.80 -19.75
CA ASN A 425 29.10 20.83 -19.85
C ASN A 425 28.69 22.13 -19.12
N SER A 426 27.42 22.55 -19.20
CA SER A 426 26.93 23.73 -18.48
C SER A 426 26.95 23.57 -16.95
N LEU A 427 26.87 22.32 -16.47
CA LEU A 427 26.95 21.96 -15.05
C LEU A 427 28.40 21.74 -14.58
N GLY A 428 29.37 21.82 -15.50
CA GLY A 428 30.78 21.62 -15.17
C GLY A 428 31.16 20.16 -14.92
N ILE A 429 30.40 19.23 -15.48
CA ILE A 429 30.68 17.79 -15.41
C ILE A 429 31.69 17.45 -16.52
N VAL A 430 32.65 16.57 -16.23
CA VAL A 430 33.63 16.04 -17.17
C VAL A 430 33.68 14.51 -17.11
N ASP A 431 34.35 13.89 -18.08
CA ASP A 431 34.55 12.45 -18.08
C ASP A 431 35.29 11.98 -16.81
N GLY A 432 34.75 10.95 -16.16
CA GLY A 432 35.31 10.39 -14.92
C GLY A 432 34.79 11.03 -13.63
N ASP A 433 34.01 12.10 -13.71
CA ASP A 433 33.23 12.57 -12.56
C ASP A 433 32.19 11.51 -12.14
N ARG A 434 31.87 11.49 -10.86
CA ARG A 434 30.75 10.75 -10.29
C ARG A 434 29.61 11.70 -10.02
N VAL A 435 28.45 11.46 -10.63
CA VAL A 435 27.26 12.30 -10.47
C VAL A 435 26.33 11.70 -9.42
N ILE A 436 25.94 12.49 -8.42
CA ILE A 436 24.96 12.12 -7.41
C ILE A 436 23.77 13.06 -7.52
N VAL A 437 22.59 12.53 -7.81
CA VAL A 437 21.36 13.31 -7.96
C VAL A 437 20.48 13.08 -6.75
N TYR A 438 19.93 14.16 -6.19
CA TYR A 438 18.98 14.04 -5.10
C TYR A 438 17.82 15.03 -5.23
N ASP A 439 16.73 14.67 -4.56
CA ASP A 439 15.55 15.51 -4.40
C ASP A 439 15.07 15.50 -2.94
N ALA A 440 13.77 15.65 -2.68
CA ALA A 440 13.28 15.81 -1.31
C ALA A 440 13.44 14.52 -0.48
N ASP A 441 13.08 13.37 -1.06
CA ASP A 441 13.25 12.01 -0.51
C ASP A 441 13.57 11.04 -1.66
N SER A 442 13.63 9.70 -1.49
CA SER A 442 13.95 8.75 -2.60
C SER A 442 12.92 8.74 -3.73
N SER A 443 12.85 9.80 -4.53
CA SER A 443 11.82 9.92 -5.56
C SER A 443 12.26 9.41 -6.92
N SER A 444 11.26 9.11 -7.72
CA SER A 444 11.42 8.78 -9.13
C SER A 444 12.09 9.89 -9.96
N SER A 445 12.10 11.14 -9.50
CA SER A 445 12.68 12.24 -10.27
C SER A 445 14.21 12.23 -10.24
N ALA A 446 14.82 12.04 -9.06
CA ALA A 446 16.27 11.96 -8.96
C ALA A 446 16.80 10.73 -9.71
N ALA A 447 16.11 9.60 -9.55
CA ALA A 447 16.45 8.37 -10.25
C ALA A 447 16.27 8.48 -11.78
N ARG A 448 15.24 9.19 -12.28
CA ARG A 448 15.09 9.43 -13.72
C ARG A 448 16.26 10.22 -14.31
N VAL A 449 16.80 11.17 -13.57
CA VAL A 449 17.96 11.96 -13.99
C VAL A 449 19.23 11.13 -13.93
N ALA A 450 19.45 10.39 -12.83
CA ALA A 450 20.56 9.45 -12.73
C ALA A 450 20.52 8.43 -13.89
N TRP A 451 19.33 7.91 -14.22
CA TRP A 451 19.13 7.01 -15.35
C TRP A 451 19.52 7.64 -16.69
N SER A 452 19.30 8.94 -16.91
CA SER A 452 19.78 9.61 -18.14
C SER A 452 21.30 9.56 -18.27
N PHE A 453 22.03 9.79 -17.17
CA PHE A 453 23.49 9.72 -17.16
C PHE A 453 23.97 8.28 -17.39
N VAL A 454 23.35 7.32 -16.70
CA VAL A 454 23.63 5.87 -16.87
C VAL A 454 23.38 5.44 -18.31
N TYR A 455 22.26 5.87 -18.91
CA TYR A 455 21.95 5.61 -20.30
C TYR A 455 23.06 6.11 -21.22
N TYR A 456 23.57 7.32 -21.00
CA TYR A 456 24.70 7.88 -21.75
C TYR A 456 26.09 7.37 -21.29
N GLY A 457 26.15 6.31 -20.49
CA GLY A 457 27.37 5.62 -20.11
C GLY A 457 28.20 6.33 -19.04
N HIS A 458 27.59 7.23 -18.25
CA HIS A 458 28.27 7.99 -17.21
C HIS A 458 27.98 7.45 -15.80
N ASP A 459 28.95 7.57 -14.88
CA ASP A 459 28.84 7.08 -13.49
C ASP A 459 27.89 7.99 -12.69
N ALA A 460 26.64 7.56 -12.52
CA ALA A 460 25.63 8.34 -11.82
C ALA A 460 24.76 7.50 -10.88
N ARG A 461 24.40 8.09 -9.74
CA ARG A 461 23.54 7.48 -8.73
C ARG A 461 22.45 8.45 -8.26
N ALA A 462 21.31 7.92 -7.87
CA ALA A 462 20.34 8.65 -7.05
C ALA A 462 20.69 8.53 -5.57
N LEU A 463 20.49 9.59 -4.77
CA LEU A 463 20.71 9.54 -3.33
C LEU A 463 19.53 8.85 -2.63
N ASP A 464 19.77 7.68 -2.06
CA ASP A 464 18.79 6.95 -1.26
C ASP A 464 18.48 7.71 0.04
N GLY A 465 17.23 8.12 0.17
CA GLY A 465 16.68 8.94 1.24
C GLY A 465 16.55 10.41 0.91
N GLY A 466 17.16 10.87 -0.19
CA GLY A 466 17.19 12.27 -0.61
C GLY A 466 17.67 13.24 0.48
N TYR A 467 17.24 14.49 0.37
CA TYR A 467 17.59 15.54 1.33
C TYR A 467 16.97 15.30 2.72
N LYS A 468 15.79 14.67 2.79
CA LYS A 468 15.11 14.36 4.05
C LYS A 468 15.95 13.43 4.93
N LYS A 469 16.51 12.36 4.37
CA LYS A 469 17.40 11.46 5.13
C LYS A 469 18.69 12.15 5.52
N TRP A 470 19.34 12.86 4.57
CA TRP A 470 20.57 13.60 4.81
C TRP A 470 20.48 14.55 6.02
N THR A 471 19.41 15.35 6.07
CA THR A 471 19.18 16.28 7.18
C THR A 471 18.68 15.59 8.45
N GLY A 472 17.86 14.53 8.32
CA GLY A 472 17.44 13.69 9.45
C GLY A 472 18.62 13.05 10.18
N GLU A 473 19.69 12.71 9.46
CA GLU A 473 20.95 12.19 9.99
C GLU A 473 21.90 13.29 10.51
N SER A 474 21.44 14.56 10.55
CA SER A 474 22.23 15.70 11.00
C SER A 474 23.53 15.94 10.22
N LYS A 475 23.56 15.55 8.93
CA LYS A 475 24.71 15.81 8.05
C LYS A 475 24.77 17.29 7.66
N SER A 476 25.96 17.76 7.29
CA SER A 476 26.21 19.17 7.01
C SER A 476 25.41 19.66 5.81
N THR A 477 24.93 20.91 5.88
CA THR A 477 24.21 21.59 4.80
C THR A 477 24.81 22.98 4.59
N GLU A 478 24.62 23.55 3.41
CA GLU A 478 24.94 24.95 3.13
C GLU A 478 23.77 25.69 2.50
N THR A 479 23.87 27.02 2.46
CA THR A 479 22.87 27.93 1.88
C THR A 479 23.46 28.84 0.80
N THR A 480 24.79 28.81 0.62
CA THR A 480 25.48 29.55 -0.42
C THR A 480 25.15 28.95 -1.78
N VAL A 481 24.62 29.76 -2.70
CA VAL A 481 24.32 29.29 -4.05
C VAL A 481 25.61 28.93 -4.78
N ASN A 482 25.74 27.67 -5.19
CA ASN A 482 26.85 27.20 -6.00
C ASN A 482 26.62 27.53 -7.47
N THR A 483 27.62 28.11 -8.12
CA THR A 483 27.60 28.39 -9.55
C THR A 483 28.48 27.37 -10.28
N PRO A 484 27.94 26.57 -11.22
CA PRO A 484 28.75 25.64 -11.98
C PRO A 484 29.78 26.38 -12.83
N VAL A 485 30.98 25.81 -12.94
CA VAL A 485 32.00 26.28 -13.88
C VAL A 485 31.88 25.44 -15.14
N ALA A 486 31.37 26.04 -16.21
CA ALA A 486 31.12 25.32 -17.46
C ALA A 486 32.40 24.71 -18.05
N THR A 487 32.27 23.53 -18.65
CA THR A 487 33.34 22.75 -19.28
C THR A 487 33.06 22.56 -20.77
N SER A 488 33.96 21.89 -21.48
CA SER A 488 33.76 21.44 -22.88
C SER A 488 34.28 20.03 -23.11
N SER A 489 34.41 19.27 -22.02
CA SER A 489 35.16 18.01 -21.96
C SER A 489 34.29 16.80 -21.68
N PHE A 490 32.98 16.99 -21.47
CA PHE A 490 32.06 15.87 -21.32
C PHE A 490 31.83 15.20 -22.68
N THR A 491 32.08 13.91 -22.77
CA THR A 491 31.91 13.11 -23.98
C THR A 491 30.95 11.94 -23.74
N ILE A 492 30.31 11.49 -24.84
CA ILE A 492 29.45 10.30 -24.85
C ILE A 492 29.95 9.41 -25.97
N VAL A 493 30.49 8.24 -25.61
CA VAL A 493 31.06 7.27 -26.56
C VAL A 493 30.01 6.27 -27.06
N GLY A 494 28.94 6.06 -26.28
CA GLY A 494 27.83 5.17 -26.59
C GLY A 494 26.73 5.30 -25.55
N ASN A 495 25.69 4.47 -25.68
CA ASN A 495 24.67 4.31 -24.64
C ASN A 495 24.64 2.86 -24.14
N ASP A 496 24.04 2.65 -22.97
CA ASP A 496 23.98 1.35 -22.30
C ASP A 496 22.83 0.45 -22.79
N GLY A 497 22.10 0.86 -23.84
CA GLY A 497 20.95 0.14 -24.40
C GLY A 497 19.67 0.18 -23.57
N SER A 498 19.63 0.92 -22.45
CA SER A 498 18.49 0.91 -21.52
C SER A 498 17.31 1.80 -21.91
N LEU A 499 17.32 2.42 -23.10
CA LEU A 499 16.16 3.13 -23.65
C LEU A 499 15.32 2.18 -24.50
N ALA A 500 14.02 2.06 -24.18
CA ALA A 500 13.03 1.44 -25.05
C ALA A 500 12.20 2.51 -25.77
N LEU A 501 11.76 2.18 -26.99
CA LEU A 501 10.83 2.95 -27.81
C LEU A 501 9.48 2.23 -27.89
N ALA A 502 8.46 2.92 -28.42
CA ALA A 502 7.12 2.33 -28.58
C ALA A 502 7.12 1.05 -29.42
N ALA A 503 8.03 0.95 -30.41
CA ALA A 503 8.18 -0.25 -31.22
C ALA A 503 8.72 -1.45 -30.42
N ASP A 504 9.61 -1.22 -29.45
CA ASP A 504 10.15 -2.26 -28.58
C ASP A 504 9.06 -2.82 -27.66
N VAL A 505 8.23 -1.91 -27.12
CA VAL A 505 7.05 -2.29 -26.32
C VAL A 505 6.06 -3.11 -27.14
N LEU A 506 5.74 -2.66 -28.36
CA LEU A 506 4.84 -3.40 -29.25
C LEU A 506 5.36 -4.81 -29.56
N ALA A 507 6.67 -4.95 -29.82
CA ALA A 507 7.29 -6.26 -30.03
C ALA A 507 7.23 -7.14 -28.77
N ALA A 508 7.40 -6.55 -27.58
CA ALA A 508 7.38 -7.26 -26.31
C ALA A 508 6.01 -7.84 -25.93
N ILE A 509 4.89 -7.27 -26.40
CA ILE A 509 3.53 -7.78 -26.10
C ILE A 509 3.37 -9.25 -26.48
N SER A 510 3.98 -9.69 -27.58
CA SER A 510 3.88 -11.07 -28.08
C SER A 510 5.10 -11.94 -27.78
N ASP A 511 6.08 -11.40 -27.06
CA ASP A 511 7.37 -12.06 -26.80
C ASP A 511 7.36 -12.73 -25.42
N PRO A 512 7.34 -14.07 -25.33
CA PRO A 512 7.36 -14.77 -24.05
C PRO A 512 8.68 -14.61 -23.29
N ALA A 513 9.75 -14.14 -23.95
CA ALA A 513 11.04 -13.82 -23.31
C ALA A 513 11.09 -12.37 -22.80
N ALA A 514 10.04 -11.58 -22.97
CA ALA A 514 9.93 -10.22 -22.48
C ALA A 514 8.87 -10.09 -21.39
N VAL A 515 9.04 -9.08 -20.54
CA VAL A 515 8.02 -8.63 -19.59
C VAL A 515 7.93 -7.12 -19.62
N ILE A 516 6.70 -6.62 -19.72
CA ILE A 516 6.41 -5.18 -19.67
C ILE A 516 5.94 -4.87 -18.25
N ASN A 517 6.63 -4.00 -17.52
CA ASN A 517 6.26 -3.61 -16.17
C ASN A 517 5.61 -2.21 -16.18
N ASP A 518 4.31 -2.13 -15.86
CA ASP A 518 3.63 -0.88 -15.58
C ASP A 518 3.88 -0.47 -14.12
N THR A 519 4.59 0.64 -13.93
CA THR A 519 4.98 1.16 -12.61
C THR A 519 4.08 2.31 -12.12
N ARG A 520 2.93 2.53 -12.78
CA ARG A 520 1.92 3.51 -12.37
C ARG A 520 1.13 3.04 -11.15
N GLN A 521 0.30 3.93 -10.61
CA GLN A 521 -0.65 3.59 -9.56
C GLN A 521 -1.68 2.58 -10.04
N ALA A 522 -2.19 1.74 -9.14
CA ALA A 522 -3.25 0.78 -9.44
C ALA A 522 -4.45 1.43 -10.16
N THR A 523 -4.84 2.65 -9.76
CA THR A 523 -5.97 3.37 -10.37
C THR A 523 -5.70 3.79 -11.82
N GLU A 524 -4.44 4.06 -12.19
CA GLU A 524 -4.01 4.38 -13.55
C GLU A 524 -3.99 3.12 -14.43
N TYR A 525 -3.49 1.99 -13.92
CA TYR A 525 -3.45 0.69 -14.60
C TYR A 525 -4.87 0.14 -14.84
N LEU A 526 -5.72 0.20 -13.81
CA LEU A 526 -7.06 -0.40 -13.77
C LEU A 526 -8.18 0.50 -14.29
N GLN A 527 -7.86 1.65 -14.89
CA GLN A 527 -8.86 2.54 -15.49
C GLN A 527 -9.91 3.08 -14.49
N SER A 528 -9.55 3.13 -13.21
CA SER A 528 -10.51 3.33 -12.12
C SER A 528 -10.94 4.78 -11.93
N VAL A 529 -10.28 5.71 -12.61
CA VAL A 529 -10.49 7.15 -12.49
C VAL A 529 -10.57 7.79 -13.88
N PRO A 530 -11.53 8.71 -14.10
CA PRO A 530 -11.58 9.50 -15.34
C PRO A 530 -10.28 10.26 -15.56
N ARG A 531 -9.74 10.17 -16.78
CA ARG A 531 -8.52 10.88 -17.16
C ARG A 531 -8.83 12.32 -17.57
N THR A 532 -7.99 13.25 -17.15
CA THR A 532 -8.09 14.68 -17.48
C THR A 532 -7.12 15.12 -18.57
N ASP A 533 -6.21 14.25 -19.00
CA ASP A 533 -5.19 14.52 -20.01
C ASP A 533 -5.62 14.16 -21.44
N GLY A 534 -6.87 13.71 -21.63
CA GLY A 534 -7.43 13.38 -22.93
C GLY A 534 -6.91 12.07 -23.52
N LEU A 535 -6.13 11.29 -22.77
CA LEU A 535 -5.69 9.96 -23.16
C LEU A 535 -6.77 8.92 -22.83
N ASN A 536 -6.81 7.83 -23.60
CA ASN A 536 -7.66 6.70 -23.24
C ASN A 536 -7.16 6.08 -21.91
N PRO A 537 -8.08 5.68 -21.01
CA PRO A 537 -7.70 4.88 -19.86
C PRO A 537 -7.24 3.49 -20.30
N GLY A 538 -6.39 2.85 -19.50
CA GLY A 538 -5.93 1.49 -19.73
C GLY A 538 -4.44 1.34 -19.49
N HIS A 539 -3.93 0.19 -19.89
CA HIS A 539 -2.52 -0.15 -19.88
C HIS A 539 -2.13 -0.87 -21.17
N VAL A 540 -0.82 -1.05 -21.36
CA VAL A 540 -0.29 -1.85 -22.48
C VAL A 540 -0.70 -3.32 -22.25
N PRO A 541 -1.27 -4.01 -23.24
CA PRO A 541 -1.73 -5.39 -23.07
C PRO A 541 -0.66 -6.34 -22.54
N GLY A 542 -1.04 -7.17 -21.57
CA GLY A 542 -0.13 -8.13 -20.93
C GLY A 542 0.95 -7.51 -20.03
N ALA A 543 0.90 -6.20 -19.78
CA ALA A 543 1.81 -5.58 -18.82
C ALA A 543 1.55 -6.06 -17.40
N ILE A 544 2.61 -6.33 -16.65
CA ILE A 544 2.56 -6.68 -15.23
C ILE A 544 2.57 -5.39 -14.41
N TRP A 545 1.58 -5.26 -13.52
CA TRP A 545 1.54 -4.16 -12.56
C TRP A 545 2.45 -4.44 -11.35
N LEU A 546 3.43 -3.56 -11.14
CA LEU A 546 4.21 -3.45 -9.90
C LEU A 546 4.56 -1.98 -9.73
N GLU A 547 3.93 -1.30 -8.77
CA GLU A 547 4.08 0.14 -8.61
C GLU A 547 5.48 0.49 -8.11
N TRP A 548 6.08 1.55 -8.67
CA TRP A 548 7.42 1.98 -8.28
C TRP A 548 7.58 2.24 -6.78
N SER A 549 6.53 2.73 -6.11
CA SER A 549 6.55 3.03 -4.68
C SER A 549 6.55 1.78 -3.81
N ASP A 550 6.14 0.64 -4.35
CA ASP A 550 6.16 -0.62 -3.64
C ASP A 550 7.59 -1.12 -3.44
N LEU A 551 8.57 -0.56 -4.17
CA LEU A 551 10.01 -0.82 -4.01
C LEU A 551 10.64 0.02 -2.88
N LEU A 552 9.87 0.90 -2.27
CA LEU A 552 10.33 1.78 -1.19
C LEU A 552 9.82 1.28 0.17
N THR A 553 10.53 1.67 1.21
CA THR A 553 10.15 1.59 2.62
C THR A 553 10.46 2.93 3.29
N TYR A 554 10.31 3.00 4.60
CA TYR A 554 10.66 4.17 5.40
C TYR A 554 11.83 3.87 6.32
N ASP A 555 12.81 4.76 6.30
CA ASP A 555 13.89 4.75 7.26
C ASP A 555 13.34 5.07 8.66
N ALA A 556 13.56 4.18 9.62
CA ALA A 556 12.95 4.29 10.94
C ALA A 556 13.44 5.50 11.75
N ALA A 557 14.67 5.98 11.50
CA ALA A 557 15.27 7.08 12.25
C ALA A 557 14.82 8.45 11.72
N THR A 558 14.70 8.59 10.41
CA THR A 558 14.46 9.86 9.71
C THR A 558 13.05 9.98 9.13
N GLY A 559 12.32 8.87 9.02
CA GLY A 559 11.04 8.80 8.30
C GLY A 559 11.17 9.08 6.80
N ALA A 560 12.38 9.10 6.25
CA ALA A 560 12.61 9.30 4.83
C ALA A 560 12.21 8.05 4.04
N LYS A 561 11.67 8.23 2.83
CA LYS A 561 11.51 7.10 1.91
C LYS A 561 12.88 6.61 1.50
N VAL A 562 13.12 5.32 1.59
CA VAL A 562 14.36 4.66 1.19
C VAL A 562 14.03 3.40 0.41
N LEU A 563 14.97 2.89 -0.38
CA LEU A 563 14.86 1.59 -1.00
C LEU A 563 14.69 0.50 0.05
N LYS A 564 13.90 -0.52 -0.29
CA LYS A 564 13.98 -1.81 0.40
C LYS A 564 15.37 -2.42 0.17
N ASP A 565 15.76 -3.36 1.03
CA ASP A 565 17.01 -4.09 0.84
C ASP A 565 16.98 -4.94 -0.44
N ALA A 566 18.18 -5.31 -0.94
CA ALA A 566 18.33 -6.01 -2.21
C ALA A 566 17.55 -7.32 -2.28
N ASP A 567 17.48 -8.08 -1.18
CA ASP A 567 16.74 -9.34 -1.12
C ASP A 567 15.24 -9.07 -1.26
N SER A 568 14.71 -8.16 -0.44
CA SER A 568 13.30 -7.76 -0.50
C SER A 568 12.88 -7.29 -1.88
N LEU A 569 13.72 -6.48 -2.55
CA LEU A 569 13.47 -6.00 -3.90
C LEU A 569 13.49 -7.14 -4.93
N PHE A 570 14.52 -7.99 -4.89
CA PHE A 570 14.66 -9.13 -5.79
C PHE A 570 13.43 -10.03 -5.72
N TYR A 571 13.02 -10.41 -4.51
CA TYR A 571 11.85 -11.27 -4.32
C TYR A 571 10.53 -10.60 -4.70
N GLN A 572 10.44 -9.28 -4.56
CA GLN A 572 9.26 -8.54 -4.99
C GLN A 572 9.11 -8.54 -6.52
N PHE A 573 10.20 -8.39 -7.27
CA PHE A 573 10.17 -8.54 -8.73
C PHE A 573 9.84 -9.99 -9.14
N LEU A 574 10.47 -10.98 -8.50
CA LEU A 574 10.18 -12.39 -8.78
C LEU A 574 8.71 -12.72 -8.56
N ALA A 575 8.11 -12.25 -7.46
CA ALA A 575 6.69 -12.48 -7.15
C ALA A 575 5.74 -11.81 -8.17
N ALA A 576 6.16 -10.70 -8.78
CA ALA A 576 5.44 -10.08 -9.88
C ALA A 576 5.63 -10.83 -11.22
N GLY A 577 6.51 -11.84 -11.30
CA GLY A 577 6.83 -12.54 -12.56
C GLY A 577 7.85 -11.80 -13.43
N ILE A 578 8.54 -10.80 -12.85
CA ILE A 578 9.67 -10.08 -13.44
C ILE A 578 10.93 -10.80 -12.97
N THR A 579 11.61 -11.50 -13.87
CA THR A 579 12.70 -12.42 -13.54
C THR A 579 13.96 -12.11 -14.37
N PRO A 580 15.19 -12.36 -13.87
CA PRO A 580 16.41 -11.95 -14.56
C PRO A 580 16.67 -12.64 -15.91
N ASP A 581 15.98 -13.73 -16.21
CA ASP A 581 16.04 -14.43 -17.50
C ASP A 581 15.20 -13.78 -18.60
N LYS A 582 14.44 -12.73 -18.28
CA LYS A 582 13.60 -11.99 -19.23
C LYS A 582 14.19 -10.62 -19.56
N ARG A 583 13.90 -10.15 -20.77
CA ARG A 583 14.02 -8.73 -21.11
C ARG A 583 12.90 -7.95 -20.40
N VAL A 584 13.25 -6.97 -19.58
CA VAL A 584 12.31 -6.17 -18.80
C VAL A 584 12.18 -4.78 -19.42
N ILE A 585 10.96 -4.37 -19.78
CA ILE A 585 10.66 -3.00 -20.22
C ILE A 585 9.76 -2.34 -19.18
N THR A 586 10.28 -1.38 -18.44
CA THR A 586 9.50 -0.59 -17.48
C THR A 586 8.86 0.61 -18.17
N TYR A 587 7.62 0.96 -17.80
CA TYR A 587 6.99 2.20 -18.24
C TYR A 587 6.09 2.77 -17.15
N CYS A 588 5.81 4.08 -17.24
CA CYS A 588 4.86 4.72 -16.35
C CYS A 588 3.98 5.71 -17.11
N GLN A 589 3.76 6.92 -16.57
CA GLN A 589 3.07 7.98 -17.30
C GLN A 589 4.01 8.72 -18.27
N SER A 590 5.27 8.97 -17.89
CA SER A 590 6.19 9.84 -18.64
C SER A 590 7.67 9.49 -18.45
N GLY A 591 8.00 8.22 -18.21
CA GLY A 591 9.39 7.77 -18.06
C GLY A 591 10.01 7.90 -16.67
N TYR A 592 9.45 8.70 -15.74
CA TYR A 592 10.10 9.01 -14.45
C TYR A 592 10.11 7.83 -13.47
N ARG A 593 8.92 7.33 -13.11
CA ARG A 593 8.74 6.19 -12.19
C ARG A 593 9.36 4.91 -12.75
N SER A 594 9.30 4.73 -14.06
CA SER A 594 9.89 3.60 -14.75
C SER A 594 11.41 3.69 -14.83
N GLY A 595 11.99 4.88 -14.99
CA GLY A 595 13.44 5.09 -14.88
C GLY A 595 13.99 4.71 -13.50
N PHE A 596 13.24 5.00 -12.43
CA PHE A 596 13.53 4.49 -11.08
C PHE A 596 13.53 2.96 -11.03
N SER A 597 12.43 2.31 -11.43
CA SER A 597 12.35 0.84 -11.41
C SER A 597 13.41 0.18 -12.29
N ALA A 598 13.78 0.80 -13.41
CA ALA A 598 14.85 0.32 -14.28
C ALA A 598 16.22 0.35 -13.59
N LEU A 599 16.55 1.42 -12.86
CA LEU A 599 17.77 1.46 -12.05
C LEU A 599 17.74 0.43 -10.92
N VAL A 600 16.60 0.21 -10.27
CA VAL A 600 16.49 -0.83 -9.23
C VAL A 600 16.76 -2.21 -9.82
N LEU A 601 16.14 -2.57 -10.94
CA LEU A 601 16.38 -3.85 -11.62
C LEU A 601 17.86 -4.00 -12.03
N LYS A 602 18.47 -2.95 -12.59
CA LYS A 602 19.90 -2.95 -12.91
C LYS A 602 20.78 -3.13 -11.67
N SER A 603 20.45 -2.49 -10.55
CA SER A 603 21.12 -2.66 -9.25
C SER A 603 21.01 -4.10 -8.70
N LEU A 604 20.02 -4.87 -9.14
CA LEU A 604 19.84 -6.28 -8.78
C LEU A 604 20.48 -7.23 -9.81
N GLY A 605 21.20 -6.71 -10.80
CA GLY A 605 21.91 -7.50 -11.80
C GLY A 605 21.04 -8.03 -12.93
N TYR A 606 19.85 -7.47 -13.17
CA TYR A 606 19.04 -7.86 -14.32
C TYR A 606 19.76 -7.48 -15.62
N PRO A 607 20.03 -8.44 -16.53
CA PRO A 607 20.93 -8.22 -17.66
C PRO A 607 20.31 -7.37 -18.77
N GLU A 608 18.99 -7.47 -18.98
CA GLU A 608 18.28 -6.81 -20.08
C GLU A 608 17.14 -5.93 -19.55
N VAL A 609 17.46 -4.71 -19.11
CA VAL A 609 16.49 -3.76 -18.55
C VAL A 609 16.44 -2.49 -19.38
N GLN A 610 15.22 -2.12 -19.80
CA GLN A 610 14.95 -0.91 -20.55
C GLN A 610 13.84 -0.07 -19.89
N ASN A 611 13.97 1.24 -19.96
CA ASN A 611 12.94 2.21 -19.60
C ASN A 611 12.29 2.73 -20.89
N TYR A 612 10.98 2.48 -21.05
CA TYR A 612 10.19 3.07 -22.11
C TYR A 612 9.86 4.52 -21.75
N ASP A 613 10.71 5.43 -22.23
CA ASP A 613 10.70 6.82 -21.81
C ASP A 613 9.45 7.59 -22.27
N GLY A 614 8.95 7.29 -23.47
CA GLY A 614 7.68 7.82 -23.99
C GLY A 614 6.48 7.42 -23.12
N SER A 615 6.52 6.22 -22.54
CA SER A 615 5.57 5.75 -21.53
C SER A 615 4.10 5.90 -21.97
N TRP A 616 3.14 5.93 -21.03
CA TRP A 616 1.72 6.05 -21.35
C TRP A 616 1.35 7.32 -22.12
N ARG A 617 2.10 8.43 -21.93
CA ARG A 617 1.88 9.67 -22.70
C ARG A 617 2.06 9.48 -24.20
N GLU A 618 3.06 8.69 -24.61
CA GLU A 618 3.25 8.35 -26.01
C GLU A 618 2.28 7.24 -26.44
N TRP A 619 2.25 6.12 -25.71
CA TRP A 619 1.43 4.95 -26.06
C TRP A 619 -0.06 5.30 -26.16
N GLY A 620 -0.61 5.94 -25.14
CA GLY A 620 -2.01 6.33 -25.10
C GLY A 620 -2.36 7.38 -26.16
N LYS A 621 -1.40 8.22 -26.56
CA LYS A 621 -1.59 9.17 -27.66
C LYS A 621 -1.64 8.45 -29.01
N TYR A 622 -0.72 7.51 -29.25
CA TYR A 622 -0.74 6.72 -30.47
C TYR A 622 -1.96 5.81 -30.56
N ASN A 623 -2.41 5.24 -29.43
CA ASN A 623 -3.64 4.46 -29.37
C ASN A 623 -4.87 5.23 -29.88
N ILE A 624 -4.98 6.54 -29.60
CA ILE A 624 -6.10 7.36 -30.10
C ILE A 624 -6.13 7.39 -31.63
N THR A 625 -4.97 7.47 -32.27
CA THR A 625 -4.86 7.61 -33.73
C THR A 625 -4.71 6.29 -34.47
N ASP A 626 -4.17 5.26 -33.80
CA ASP A 626 -3.87 3.94 -34.35
C ASP A 626 -4.02 2.85 -33.26
N PRO A 627 -5.26 2.54 -32.85
CA PRO A 627 -5.51 1.57 -31.77
C PRO A 627 -5.15 0.14 -32.16
N THR A 628 -4.96 -0.15 -33.44
CA THR A 628 -4.57 -1.49 -33.92
C THR A 628 -3.09 -1.76 -33.66
N ASN A 629 -2.22 -0.78 -33.89
CA ASN A 629 -0.78 -0.93 -33.64
C ASN A 629 -0.35 -0.48 -32.24
N PHE A 630 -1.23 0.19 -31.50
CA PHE A 630 -1.00 0.57 -30.10
C PHE A 630 -2.21 0.14 -29.26
N PRO A 631 -2.41 -1.17 -29.09
CA PRO A 631 -3.57 -1.69 -28.37
C PRO A 631 -3.52 -1.28 -26.89
N VAL A 632 -4.70 -1.27 -26.27
CA VAL A 632 -4.90 -0.93 -24.85
C VAL A 632 -5.82 -1.97 -24.24
N GLU A 633 -5.46 -2.43 -23.04
CA GLU A 633 -6.24 -3.35 -22.21
C GLU A 633 -7.00 -2.61 -21.11
#